data_AF-A0A1M8AAR8-F1
#
_entry.id   AF-A0A1M8AAR8-F1
#
_cell.length_a   1.000
_cell.length_b   1.000
_cell.length_c   1.000
_cell.angle_alpha   90.00
_cell.angle_beta   90.00
_cell.angle_gamma   90.00
#
_symmetry.space_group_name_H-M   'P 1'
#
loop_
_entity.id
_entity.type
_entity.pdbx_description
1 polymer ?
#
loop_
_entity_poly.entity_id
_entity_poly.type
_entity_poly.pdbx_seq_one_letter_code
_entity_poly.pdbx_strand_id
1 'polypeptide(L)'
;MGKHYCDYCDVFLTHDSTSVRKAHNCGRNHLQNVRDYYAAMAPADMQAVLDSIRREYEKRGMPPPIELVAPHVAYRLPPPSLMPNGRAPFMGGAAMRPPPGVPPPDLSKPPPGMPPPDFSKPPPGFPPVDLRKPPPGMPPPDFSKPPPSMRP
;
A
#
# COMPACT_ATOMS: atom_id res chain seq x y z
N MET A 1 9.38 17.58 25.53
CA MET A 1 9.04 16.84 24.29
C MET A 1 8.09 17.70 23.50
N GLY A 2 8.55 18.17 22.35
CA GLY A 2 7.85 19.18 21.55
C GLY A 2 6.76 18.51 20.75
N LYS A 3 5.51 18.97 20.89
CA LYS A 3 4.39 18.47 20.09
C LYS A 3 4.71 18.74 18.62
N HIS A 4 4.59 17.74 17.73
CA HIS A 4 4.75 17.97 16.30
C HIS A 4 3.49 18.60 15.73
N TYR A 5 3.65 19.66 14.97
CA TYR A 5 2.60 20.24 14.16
C TYR A 5 2.69 19.72 12.73
N CYS A 6 1.55 19.49 12.08
CA CYS A 6 1.49 19.21 10.66
C CYS A 6 0.83 20.38 9.92
N ASP A 7 1.60 21.05 9.07
CA ASP A 7 1.16 22.22 8.32
C ASP A 7 0.05 21.90 7.28
N TYR A 8 -0.02 20.66 6.80
CA TYR A 8 -1.05 20.26 5.82
C TYR A 8 -2.41 19.93 6.48
N CYS A 9 -2.41 19.63 7.78
CA CYS A 9 -3.61 19.21 8.48
C CYS A 9 -4.05 20.19 9.57
N ASP A 10 -3.26 21.24 9.83
CA ASP A 10 -3.46 22.21 10.91
C ASP A 10 -3.74 21.58 12.28
N VAL A 11 -3.08 20.45 12.57
CA VAL A 11 -3.25 19.70 13.82
C VAL A 11 -1.93 19.48 14.54
N PHE A 12 -2.01 19.51 15.87
CA PHE A 12 -0.93 19.05 16.75
C PHE A 12 -1.06 17.55 16.99
N LEU A 13 0.01 16.81 16.71
CA LEU A 13 0.13 15.41 17.10
C LEU A 13 0.22 15.31 18.63
N THR A 14 -0.60 14.43 19.20
CA THR A 14 -0.70 14.19 20.65
C THR A 14 0.61 13.64 21.23
N HIS A 15 1.37 12.88 20.43
CA HIS A 15 2.68 12.34 20.79
C HIS A 15 3.70 12.51 19.66
N ASP A 16 4.92 12.88 20.03
CA ASP A 16 6.07 13.10 19.14
C ASP A 16 6.90 11.83 18.89
N SER A 17 6.25 10.67 18.84
CA SER A 17 6.94 9.44 18.47
C SER A 17 7.09 9.31 16.95
N THR A 18 8.16 8.65 16.52
CA THR A 18 8.40 8.33 15.10
C THR A 18 7.25 7.51 14.50
N SER A 19 6.69 6.59 15.30
CA SER A 19 5.53 5.77 14.92
C SER A 19 4.29 6.62 14.66
N VAL A 20 3.95 7.54 15.57
CA VAL A 20 2.76 8.41 15.43
C VAL A 20 2.92 9.37 14.24
N ARG A 21 4.11 9.95 14.03
CA ARG A 21 4.39 10.76 12.83
C ARG A 21 4.22 9.95 11.54
N LYS A 22 4.75 8.73 11.50
CA LYS A 22 4.61 7.87 10.33
C LYS A 22 3.15 7.49 10.07
N ALA A 23 2.40 7.12 11.10
CA ALA A 23 0.98 6.81 10.99
C ALA A 23 0.16 8.02 10.49
N HIS A 24 0.49 9.22 10.96
CA HIS A 24 -0.14 10.45 10.49
C HIS A 24 0.18 10.73 9.01
N ASN A 25 1.46 10.71 8.62
CA ASN A 25 1.90 11.01 7.25
C ASN A 25 1.38 9.98 6.22
N CYS A 26 1.16 8.73 6.65
CA CYS A 26 0.54 7.70 5.82
C CYS A 26 -1.01 7.68 5.94
N GLY A 27 -1.58 8.57 6.76
CA GLY A 27 -3.02 8.65 7.00
C GLY A 27 -3.76 9.21 5.79
N ARG A 28 -4.99 8.73 5.58
CA ARG A 28 -5.83 9.12 4.43
C ARG A 28 -6.09 10.64 4.39
N ASN A 29 -6.37 11.24 5.53
CA ASN A 29 -6.66 12.67 5.63
C ASN A 29 -5.43 13.51 5.24
N HIS A 30 -4.25 13.17 5.78
CA HIS A 30 -3.01 13.85 5.44
C HIS A 30 -2.69 13.76 3.94
N LEU A 31 -2.76 12.56 3.35
CA LEU A 31 -2.51 12.40 1.92
C LEU A 31 -3.49 13.17 1.04
N GLN A 32 -4.76 13.29 1.47
CA GLN A 32 -5.75 14.07 0.74
C GLN A 32 -5.43 15.56 0.81
N ASN A 33 -5.18 16.10 2.01
CA ASN A 33 -4.85 17.51 2.17
C ASN A 33 -3.56 17.89 1.44
N VAL A 34 -2.55 17.01 1.44
CA VAL A 34 -1.31 17.21 0.68
C VAL A 34 -1.60 17.28 -0.82
N ARG A 35 -2.45 16.39 -1.35
CA ARG A 35 -2.85 16.43 -2.76
C ARG A 35 -3.60 17.70 -3.10
N ASP A 36 -4.56 18.09 -2.26
CA ASP A 36 -5.38 19.28 -2.47
C ASP A 36 -4.54 20.56 -2.42
N TYR A 37 -3.58 20.62 -1.49
CA TYR A 37 -2.63 21.73 -1.38
C TYR A 37 -1.81 21.93 -2.66
N TYR A 38 -1.21 20.86 -3.19
CA TYR A 38 -0.43 20.98 -4.44
C TYR A 38 -1.34 21.16 -5.67
N ALA A 39 -2.56 20.61 -5.68
CA ALA A 39 -3.51 20.80 -6.77
C ALA A 39 -4.03 22.25 -6.87
N ALA A 40 -4.14 22.95 -5.74
CA ALA A 40 -4.55 24.36 -5.68
C ALA A 40 -3.41 25.34 -6.00
N MET A 41 -2.16 24.88 -5.99
CA MET A 41 -0.98 25.72 -6.25
C MET A 41 -0.82 26.03 -7.75
N ALA A 42 -0.29 27.21 -8.07
CA ALA A 42 0.01 27.56 -9.45
C ALA A 42 1.10 26.63 -10.03
N PRO A 43 1.01 26.25 -11.32
CA PRO A 43 1.97 25.31 -11.92
C PRO A 43 3.41 25.83 -11.93
N ALA A 44 3.60 27.16 -11.97
CA ALA A 44 4.93 27.77 -11.90
C ALA A 44 5.60 27.54 -10.53
N ASP A 45 4.85 27.67 -9.44
CA ASP A 45 5.36 27.47 -8.08
C ASP A 45 5.61 25.99 -7.80
N MET A 46 4.76 25.10 -8.34
CA MET A 46 5.01 23.66 -8.25
C MET A 46 6.34 23.26 -8.87
N GLN A 47 6.70 23.84 -10.02
CA GLN A 47 7.97 23.52 -10.67
C GLN A 47 9.16 23.97 -9.82
N ALA A 48 9.09 25.13 -9.18
CA ALA A 48 10.12 25.61 -8.26
C ALA A 48 10.30 24.67 -7.05
N VAL A 49 9.20 24.12 -6.51
CA VAL A 49 9.26 23.11 -5.45
C VAL A 49 9.94 21.83 -5.94
N LEU A 50 9.58 21.33 -7.13
CA LEU A 50 10.22 20.14 -7.71
C LEU A 50 11.71 20.34 -7.95
N ASP A 51 12.12 21.49 -8.45
CA ASP A 51 13.52 21.84 -8.70
C ASP A 51 14.31 21.90 -7.39
N SER A 52 13.69 22.42 -6.32
CA SER A 52 14.29 22.40 -4.98
C SER A 52 14.52 20.98 -4.46
N ILE A 53 13.56 20.07 -4.68
CA ILE A 53 13.68 18.66 -4.29
C ILE A 53 14.82 18.02 -5.07
N ARG A 54 14.86 18.20 -6.39
CA ARG A 54 15.91 17.65 -7.25
C ARG A 54 17.30 18.09 -6.78
N ARG A 55 17.48 19.39 -6.52
CA ARG A 55 18.74 19.96 -6.03
C ARG A 55 19.19 19.32 -4.72
N GLU A 56 18.26 19.02 -3.82
CA GLU A 56 18.60 18.42 -2.52
C GLU A 56 18.97 16.94 -2.64
N TYR A 57 18.39 16.20 -3.60
CA TYR A 57 18.82 14.84 -3.92
C TYR A 57 20.19 14.81 -4.58
N GLU A 58 20.45 15.70 -5.53
CA GLU A 58 21.77 15.88 -6.17
C GLU A 58 22.85 16.20 -5.14
N LYS A 59 22.57 17.14 -4.23
CA LYS A 59 23.48 17.54 -3.14
C LYS A 59 23.79 16.39 -2.18
N ARG A 60 22.81 15.51 -1.92
CA ARG A 60 23.01 14.32 -1.08
C ARG A 60 23.67 13.16 -1.83
N GLY A 61 23.94 13.30 -3.12
CA GLY A 61 24.47 12.24 -3.98
C GLY A 61 23.52 11.04 -4.08
N MET A 62 22.24 11.23 -3.80
CA MET A 62 21.24 10.17 -3.82
C MET A 62 20.46 10.25 -5.14
N PRO A 63 20.21 9.12 -5.82
CA PRO A 63 19.38 9.15 -7.01
C PRO A 63 17.99 9.72 -6.67
N PRO A 64 17.47 10.67 -7.46
CA PRO A 64 16.13 11.21 -7.25
C PRO A 64 15.08 10.09 -7.35
N PRO A 65 13.94 10.22 -6.65
CA PRO A 65 12.82 9.29 -6.73
C PRO A 65 12.47 8.97 -8.19
N ILE A 66 12.21 7.69 -8.48
CA ILE A 66 11.83 7.23 -9.85
C ILE A 66 10.59 7.98 -10.35
N GLU A 67 9.70 8.40 -9.44
CA GLU A 67 8.53 9.23 -9.74
C GLU A 67 8.88 10.57 -10.38
N LEU A 68 10.04 11.16 -10.04
CA LEU A 68 10.52 12.44 -10.57
C LEU A 68 11.30 12.29 -11.89
N VAL A 69 11.85 11.11 -12.16
CA VAL A 69 12.68 10.85 -13.36
C VAL A 69 11.87 10.18 -14.46
N ALA A 70 10.98 9.28 -14.09
CA ALA A 70 10.19 8.46 -15.01
C ALA A 70 8.82 8.16 -14.37
N PRO A 71 7.90 9.15 -14.29
CA PRO A 71 6.59 8.97 -13.68
C PRO A 71 5.81 7.82 -14.33
N HIS A 72 5.97 7.61 -15.64
CA HIS A 72 5.31 6.52 -16.37
C HIS A 72 5.79 5.11 -15.95
N VAL A 73 6.99 5.00 -15.38
CA VAL A 73 7.57 3.73 -14.90
C VAL A 73 7.23 3.50 -13.43
N ALA A 74 7.20 4.56 -12.62
CA ALA A 74 6.92 4.48 -11.18
C ALA A 74 5.58 3.78 -10.87
N TYR A 75 4.51 4.12 -11.59
CA TYR A 75 3.18 3.51 -11.39
C TYR A 75 3.03 2.11 -12.02
N ARG A 76 4.05 1.63 -12.75
CA ARG A 76 4.07 0.29 -13.35
C ARG A 76 4.96 -0.71 -12.60
N LEU A 77 5.73 -0.26 -11.60
CA LEU A 77 6.42 -1.19 -10.72
C LEU A 77 5.46 -1.71 -9.64
N PRO A 78 5.38 -3.03 -9.41
CA PRO A 78 4.64 -3.56 -8.28
C PRO A 78 5.23 -3.00 -6.98
N PRO A 79 4.38 -2.69 -5.97
CA PRO A 79 4.84 -2.25 -4.66
C PRO A 79 5.91 -3.20 -4.12
N PRO A 80 6.93 -2.71 -3.40
CA PRO A 80 7.99 -3.56 -2.83
C PRO A 80 7.47 -4.73 -1.98
N SER A 81 6.27 -4.59 -1.41
CA SER A 81 5.55 -5.61 -0.64
C SER A 81 5.06 -6.81 -1.46
N LEU A 82 5.00 -6.68 -2.79
CA LEU A 82 4.57 -7.72 -3.73
C LEU A 82 5.74 -8.34 -4.50
N MET A 83 6.98 -7.94 -4.20
CA MET A 83 8.17 -8.50 -4.83
C MET A 83 8.67 -9.71 -4.03
N PRO A 84 8.75 -10.92 -4.63
CA PRO A 84 9.06 -12.18 -3.93
C PRO A 84 10.41 -12.28 -3.20
N ASN A 85 11.21 -11.21 -3.12
CA ASN A 85 12.46 -11.16 -2.35
C ASN A 85 12.95 -9.72 -2.07
N GLY A 86 12.07 -8.71 -2.16
CA GLY A 86 12.44 -7.30 -1.89
C GLY A 86 13.50 -6.70 -2.84
N ARG A 87 13.84 -7.38 -3.94
CA ARG A 87 14.82 -6.91 -4.93
C ARG A 87 14.09 -6.53 -6.21
N ALA A 88 14.28 -5.28 -6.66
CA ALA A 88 13.77 -4.80 -7.95
C ALA A 88 14.11 -5.82 -9.05
N PRO A 89 13.19 -6.15 -9.98
CA PRO A 89 13.55 -6.94 -11.14
C PRO A 89 14.71 -6.20 -11.80
N PHE A 90 15.86 -6.88 -11.87
CA PHE A 90 17.04 -6.36 -12.52
C PHE A 90 16.68 -6.10 -13.98
N MET A 91 16.42 -4.84 -14.32
CA MET A 91 16.26 -4.39 -15.70
C MET A 91 17.66 -4.30 -16.30
N GLY A 92 18.24 -5.45 -16.59
CA GLY A 92 19.54 -5.59 -17.23
C GLY A 92 19.48 -6.79 -18.15
N GLY A 93 19.51 -6.51 -19.46
CA GLY A 93 19.33 -7.49 -20.51
C GLY A 93 20.33 -8.65 -20.43
N ALA A 94 19.78 -9.85 -20.30
CA ALA A 94 20.33 -11.06 -20.87
C ALA A 94 19.19 -12.08 -20.87
N ALA A 95 18.55 -12.25 -22.02
CA ALA A 95 17.76 -13.43 -22.26
C ALA A 95 18.69 -14.63 -22.06
N MET A 96 18.60 -15.29 -20.89
CA MET A 96 19.19 -16.60 -20.67
C MET A 96 18.51 -17.54 -21.67
N ARG A 97 19.10 -17.66 -22.86
CA ARG A 97 18.75 -18.73 -23.80
C ARG A 97 18.99 -20.03 -23.03
N PRO A 98 17.98 -20.89 -22.85
CA PRO A 98 18.23 -22.20 -22.26
C PRO A 98 19.24 -22.95 -23.14
N PRO A 99 20.16 -23.72 -22.53
CA PRO A 99 21.18 -24.46 -23.27
C PRO A 99 20.53 -25.43 -24.28
N PRO A 100 21.09 -25.57 -25.50
CA PRO A 100 20.50 -26.44 -26.52
C PRO A 100 20.55 -27.91 -26.07
N GLY A 101 19.40 -28.60 -26.11
CA GLY A 101 19.32 -30.06 -25.94
C GLY A 101 18.34 -30.56 -24.88
N VAL A 102 17.72 -29.69 -24.08
CA VAL A 102 16.66 -30.09 -23.14
C VAL A 102 15.28 -29.94 -23.80
N PRO A 103 14.55 -31.04 -24.08
CA PRO A 103 13.17 -30.92 -24.55
C PRO A 103 12.31 -30.28 -23.45
N PRO A 104 11.31 -29.47 -23.81
CA PRO A 104 10.44 -28.83 -22.84
C PRO A 104 9.73 -29.90 -22.00
N PRO A 105 9.66 -29.73 -20.66
CA PRO A 105 8.97 -30.69 -19.81
C PRO A 105 7.48 -30.74 -20.18
N ASP A 106 7.01 -31.93 -20.52
CA ASP A 106 5.62 -32.22 -20.85
C ASP A 106 4.75 -32.12 -19.58
N LEU A 107 4.03 -31.01 -19.48
CA LEU A 107 3.12 -30.69 -18.38
C LEU A 107 1.78 -31.43 -18.45
N SER A 108 1.59 -32.35 -19.41
CA SER A 108 0.34 -33.09 -19.57
C SER A 108 0.14 -34.22 -18.55
N LYS A 109 1.13 -34.52 -17.72
CA LYS A 109 1.05 -35.56 -16.69
C LYS A 109 1.23 -34.98 -15.29
N PRO A 110 0.21 -35.04 -14.41
CA PRO A 110 0.40 -34.68 -13.01
C PRO A 110 1.37 -35.66 -12.34
N PRO A 111 2.20 -35.19 -11.38
CA PRO A 111 3.16 -36.05 -10.70
C PRO A 111 2.43 -37.18 -9.94
N PRO A 112 2.92 -38.43 -10.02
CA PRO A 112 2.29 -39.55 -9.32
C PRO A 112 2.36 -39.34 -7.81
N GLY A 113 1.20 -39.41 -7.14
CA GLY A 113 1.13 -39.55 -5.68
C GLY A 113 0.52 -38.40 -4.89
N MET A 114 0.09 -37.30 -5.54
CA MET A 114 -0.64 -36.24 -4.83
C MET A 114 -2.14 -36.36 -5.11
N PRO A 115 -2.97 -36.86 -4.16
CA PRO A 115 -4.41 -36.79 -4.32
C PRO A 115 -4.86 -35.32 -4.39
N PRO A 116 -5.89 -35.00 -5.18
CA PRO A 116 -6.39 -33.63 -5.30
C PRO A 116 -6.80 -33.10 -3.91
N PRO A 117 -6.53 -31.82 -3.60
CA PRO A 117 -6.95 -31.23 -2.33
C PRO A 117 -8.48 -31.28 -2.20
N ASP A 118 -8.98 -32.07 -1.25
CA ASP A 118 -10.39 -32.14 -0.89
C ASP A 118 -10.74 -30.89 -0.05
N PHE A 119 -11.35 -29.89 -0.69
CA PHE A 119 -11.86 -28.68 -0.03
C PHE A 119 -13.12 -28.92 0.79
N SER A 120 -13.58 -30.16 0.89
CA SER A 120 -14.81 -30.55 1.59
C SER A 120 -14.63 -30.57 3.11
N LYS A 121 -13.41 -30.39 3.62
CA LYS A 121 -13.11 -30.41 5.06
C LYS A 121 -12.45 -29.10 5.51
N PRO A 122 -13.04 -28.37 6.48
CA PRO A 122 -12.37 -27.23 7.09
C PRO A 122 -11.14 -27.69 7.90
N PRO A 123 -10.11 -26.83 8.01
CA PRO A 123 -8.87 -27.17 8.72
C PRO A 123 -9.13 -27.47 10.20
N PRO A 124 -8.39 -28.41 10.81
CA PRO A 124 -8.60 -28.80 12.20
C PRO A 124 -8.34 -27.62 13.14
N GLY A 125 -9.31 -27.28 13.99
CA GLY A 125 -9.15 -26.27 15.05
C GLY A 125 -10.18 -25.14 15.04
N PHE A 126 -11.03 -25.04 14.02
CA PHE A 126 -12.15 -24.09 14.02
C PHE A 126 -13.48 -24.81 14.23
N PRO A 127 -14.20 -24.57 15.35
CA PRO A 127 -15.57 -25.03 15.46
C PRO A 127 -16.44 -24.32 14.41
N PRO A 128 -17.49 -24.99 13.89
CA PRO A 128 -18.35 -24.38 12.90
C PRO A 128 -19.02 -23.14 13.49
N VAL A 129 -18.66 -21.97 12.96
CA VAL A 129 -19.36 -20.71 13.26
C VAL A 129 -20.71 -20.75 12.55
N ASP A 130 -21.75 -21.03 13.33
CA ASP A 130 -23.13 -20.95 12.87
C ASP A 130 -23.48 -19.47 12.65
N LEU A 131 -23.41 -19.04 11.38
CA LEU A 131 -23.73 -17.67 10.92
C LEU A 131 -25.17 -17.25 11.23
N ARG A 132 -26.00 -18.14 11.77
CA ARG A 132 -27.39 -17.85 12.17
C ARG A 132 -27.51 -17.31 13.59
N LYS A 133 -26.42 -17.24 14.37
CA LYS A 133 -26.42 -16.65 15.71
C LYS A 133 -25.51 -15.42 15.77
N PRO A 134 -26.03 -14.25 16.20
CA PRO A 134 -25.17 -13.10 16.47
C PRO A 134 -24.23 -13.41 17.65
N PRO A 135 -23.01 -12.85 17.65
CA PRO A 135 -22.03 -13.07 18.70
C PRO A 135 -22.58 -12.63 20.08
N PRO A 136 -22.27 -13.37 21.17
CA PRO A 136 -22.74 -13.02 22.50
C PRO A 136 -22.21 -11.64 22.91
N GLY A 137 -23.10 -10.75 23.34
CA GLY A 137 -22.74 -9.45 23.93
C GLY A 137 -23.09 -8.21 23.10
N MET A 138 -23.65 -8.36 21.90
CA MET A 138 -24.17 -7.23 21.12
C MET A 138 -25.70 -7.17 21.25
N PRO A 139 -26.29 -6.15 21.91
CA PRO A 139 -27.73 -5.97 21.88
C PRO A 139 -28.20 -5.71 20.44
N PRO A 140 -29.38 -6.20 20.04
CA PRO A 140 -29.89 -6.01 18.69
C PRO A 140 -30.02 -4.51 18.37
N PRO A 141 -29.73 -4.08 17.13
CA PRO A 141 -29.94 -2.70 16.74
C PRO A 141 -31.43 -2.36 16.86
N ASP A 142 -31.73 -1.39 17.72
CA ASP A 142 -33.08 -0.84 17.91
C ASP A 142 -33.38 0.11 16.75
N PHE A 143 -34.12 -0.39 15.76
CA PHE A 143 -34.59 0.39 14.61
C PHE A 143 -35.82 1.25 14.92
N SER A 144 -36.25 1.32 16.18
CA SER A 144 -37.43 2.10 16.59
C SER A 144 -37.09 3.56 16.88
N LYS A 145 -35.81 3.96 16.83
CA LYS A 145 -35.39 5.35 16.97
C LYS A 145 -35.10 5.97 15.60
N PRO A 146 -35.83 7.02 15.20
CA PRO A 146 -35.47 7.78 14.01
C PRO A 146 -34.08 8.42 14.22
N PRO A 147 -33.26 8.54 13.16
CA PRO A 147 -31.95 9.18 13.26
C PRO A 147 -32.11 10.62 13.75
N PRO A 148 -31.17 11.13 14.58
CA PRO A 148 -31.24 12.50 15.07
C PRO A 148 -31.26 13.45 13.87
N SER A 149 -32.31 14.26 13.81
CA SER A 149 -32.48 15.34 12.84
C SER A 149 -31.24 16.24 12.89
N MET A 150 -30.43 16.19 11.83
CA MET A 150 -29.49 17.26 11.53
C MET A 150 -30.33 18.48 11.17
N ARG A 151 -30.43 19.43 12.09
CA ARG A 151 -31.02 20.74 11.83
C ARG A 151 -30.05 21.57 10.98
N PRO A 152 -30.56 22.41 10.06
CA PRO A 152 -29.75 23.31 9.24
C PRO A 152 -29.11 24.44 10.05
#